data_AF-A0A7C7XAB9-F1
#
_entry.id   AF-A0A7C7XAB9-F1
#
_cell.length_a   1.000
_cell.length_b   1.000
_cell.length_c   1.000
_cell.angle_alpha   90.00
_cell.angle_beta   90.00
_cell.angle_gamma   90.00
#
_symmetry.space_group_name_H-M   'P 1'
#
loop_
_entity.id
_entity.type
_entity.pdbx_description
1 polymer ?
#
loop_
_entity_poly.entity_id
_entity_poly.type
_entity_poly.pdbx_seq_one_letter_code
_entity_poly.pdbx_strand_id
1 'polypeptide(L)'
;MTSKEATLLDYSEEGLALLSQLSNAPLEGFATHAVDASINEFMKDAKNEVEKGHLYLLWHLTNVEEVLEDVAENAIIDGAYDCGIDAYLVDVSEKRIRLFQSKFGEAHSIGAIDKFVKDVERFKKLEQSKIRRDELQYLWKHLHEKNMKIELVYVTDQNIDDYESGEVKIVGREQIYQTLWERIKKPAKGQMATLKILKCLEHDNALCCVVSAFDYADFVERNERYVFESNIRKHLGGKGSINKGITKTLEENPHNFFEWNNGITITVDNYSIKNNQLGLEGAQIVNGAQTSKSILDRKKKTNNLDAEVLVTIIKTKDEKHQRNITKYRNSQNAIKGKDYVSLEDYHIAVHHMLGRIGYFYEHQQGSWLNLPSSEMAKFRGDEIYNKYLPDKKEKCRIKDD
;
A
#
# COMPACT_ATOMS: atom_id res chain seq x y z
N MET A 1 10.70 25.45 10.38
CA MET A 1 9.73 26.02 9.42
C MET A 1 10.54 26.67 8.30
N THR A 2 10.62 26.04 7.14
CA THR A 2 11.06 26.68 5.89
C THR A 2 9.80 26.99 5.10
N SER A 3 9.54 28.27 4.86
CA SER A 3 8.39 28.78 4.12
C SER A 3 8.44 28.28 2.69
N LYS A 4 7.39 27.58 2.23
CA LYS A 4 7.13 27.48 0.79
C LYS A 4 6.72 28.87 0.31
N GLU A 5 7.52 29.46 -0.57
CA GLU A 5 7.17 30.70 -1.24
C GLU A 5 5.90 30.48 -2.06
N ALA A 6 4.90 31.35 -1.86
CA ALA A 6 3.68 31.35 -2.65
C ALA A 6 4.03 31.74 -4.09
N THR A 7 3.54 30.97 -5.06
CA THR A 7 3.84 31.19 -6.48
C THR A 7 2.74 32.00 -7.14
N LEU A 8 3.03 32.66 -8.27
CA LEU A 8 2.06 33.48 -9.01
C LEU A 8 0.77 32.72 -9.39
N LEU A 9 0.85 31.38 -9.49
CA LEU A 9 -0.28 30.50 -9.79
C LEU A 9 -1.35 30.48 -8.68
N ASP A 10 -0.99 30.86 -7.45
CA ASP A 10 -1.89 30.84 -6.29
C ASP A 10 -2.84 32.05 -6.23
N TYR A 11 -2.66 33.06 -7.12
CA TYR A 11 -3.32 34.37 -6.99
C TYR A 11 -4.16 34.81 -8.20
N SER A 12 -4.14 34.11 -9.34
CA SER A 12 -4.96 34.46 -10.52
C SER A 12 -6.02 33.42 -10.83
N GLU A 13 -7.18 33.83 -11.34
CA GLU A 13 -8.24 32.90 -11.79
C GLU A 13 -7.74 31.97 -12.91
N GLU A 14 -6.88 32.46 -13.80
CA GLU A 14 -6.24 31.63 -14.84
C GLU A 14 -5.22 30.65 -14.26
N GLY A 15 -4.48 31.05 -13.21
CA GLY A 15 -3.54 30.19 -12.47
C GLY A 15 -4.26 29.11 -11.67
N LEU A 16 -5.40 29.45 -11.05
CA LEU A 16 -6.29 28.50 -10.38
C LEU A 16 -6.99 27.56 -11.38
N ALA A 17 -7.33 28.04 -12.58
CA ALA A 17 -7.85 27.21 -13.67
C ALA A 17 -6.79 26.26 -14.23
N LEU A 18 -5.54 26.69 -14.37
CA LEU A 18 -4.39 25.85 -14.69
C LEU A 18 -4.10 24.81 -13.60
N LEU A 19 -4.15 25.19 -12.32
CA LEU A 19 -4.06 24.26 -11.19
C LEU A 19 -5.24 23.27 -11.15
N SER A 20 -6.44 23.71 -11.54
CA SER A 20 -7.63 22.86 -11.69
C SER A 20 -7.49 21.89 -12.87
N GLN A 21 -6.86 22.31 -13.98
CA GLN A 21 -6.55 21.42 -15.11
C GLN A 21 -5.44 20.41 -14.76
N LEU A 22 -4.41 20.84 -14.01
CA LEU A 22 -3.37 19.97 -13.44
C LEU A 22 -3.94 18.96 -12.43
N SER A 23 -5.06 19.29 -11.75
CA SER A 23 -5.74 18.37 -10.83
C SER A 23 -6.51 17.23 -11.53
N ASN A 24 -6.72 17.34 -12.84
CA ASN A 24 -7.44 16.36 -13.67
C ASN A 24 -6.51 15.41 -14.46
N ALA A 25 -5.20 15.61 -14.43
CA ALA A 25 -4.23 14.67 -15.00
C ALA A 25 -3.83 13.60 -13.97
N PRO A 26 -3.54 12.35 -14.37
CA PRO A 26 -2.86 11.43 -13.49
C PRO A 26 -1.43 11.97 -13.22
N LEU A 27 -0.96 11.75 -12.00
CA LEU A 27 0.39 12.01 -11.47
C LEU A 27 0.69 13.40 -10.87
N GLU A 28 0.95 13.39 -9.56
CA GLU A 28 2.32 13.71 -9.09
C GLU A 28 2.60 13.11 -7.69
N GLY A 29 3.66 12.28 -7.62
CA GLY A 29 4.55 12.25 -6.46
C GLY A 29 4.30 11.25 -5.32
N PHE A 30 3.15 10.56 -5.21
CA PHE A 30 2.98 9.57 -4.13
C PHE A 30 2.31 8.25 -4.54
N ALA A 31 1.26 8.28 -5.36
CA ALA A 31 0.60 7.04 -5.81
C ALA A 31 1.48 6.27 -6.80
N THR A 32 2.14 6.98 -7.72
CA THR A 32 3.02 6.38 -8.72
C THR A 32 4.31 5.86 -8.10
N HIS A 33 4.92 6.64 -7.21
CA HIS A 33 6.02 6.13 -6.37
C HIS A 33 5.63 4.92 -5.52
N ALA A 34 4.38 4.80 -5.08
CA ALA A 34 3.92 3.64 -4.32
C ALA A 34 3.75 2.40 -5.20
N VAL A 35 3.21 2.56 -6.42
CA VAL A 35 3.15 1.48 -7.41
C VAL A 35 4.57 1.05 -7.83
N ASP A 36 5.44 2.01 -8.14
CA ASP A 36 6.83 1.75 -8.49
C ASP A 36 7.60 1.10 -7.34
N ALA A 37 7.38 1.55 -6.11
CA ALA A 37 7.97 0.93 -4.93
C ALA A 37 7.47 -0.51 -4.73
N SER A 38 6.18 -0.77 -4.97
CA SER A 38 5.60 -2.11 -4.90
C SER A 38 6.21 -3.04 -5.94
N ILE A 39 6.31 -2.58 -7.19
CA ILE A 39 6.96 -3.32 -8.29
C ILE A 39 8.42 -3.62 -7.90
N ASN A 40 9.17 -2.61 -7.46
CA ASN A 40 10.57 -2.76 -7.08
C ASN A 40 10.78 -3.67 -5.87
N GLU A 41 9.89 -3.63 -4.87
CA GLU A 41 9.92 -4.51 -3.71
C GLU A 41 9.62 -5.96 -4.11
N PHE A 42 8.62 -6.18 -4.97
CA PHE A 42 8.26 -7.49 -5.48
C PHE A 42 9.40 -8.15 -6.27
N MET A 43 10.18 -7.34 -6.99
CA MET A 43 11.32 -7.81 -7.80
C MET A 43 12.67 -7.73 -7.08
N LYS A 44 12.72 -7.37 -5.79
CA LYS A 44 13.97 -7.09 -5.07
C LYS A 44 14.97 -8.25 -5.08
N ASP A 45 14.46 -9.48 -5.05
CA ASP A 45 15.28 -10.69 -4.96
C ASP A 45 15.58 -11.30 -6.35
N ALA A 46 15.19 -10.64 -7.44
CA ALA A 46 15.46 -11.09 -8.81
C ALA A 46 16.96 -11.03 -9.12
N LYS A 47 17.51 -12.14 -9.66
CA LYS A 47 18.95 -12.30 -9.91
C LYS A 47 19.38 -11.86 -11.30
N ASN A 48 18.46 -11.85 -12.27
CA ASN A 48 18.74 -11.54 -13.67
C ASN A 48 17.50 -10.91 -14.36
N GLU A 49 17.69 -10.37 -15.56
CA GLU A 49 16.63 -9.70 -16.33
C GLU A 49 15.46 -10.63 -16.71
N VAL A 50 15.71 -11.94 -16.85
CA VAL A 50 14.65 -12.92 -17.14
C VAL A 50 13.74 -13.08 -15.93
N GLU A 51 14.32 -13.26 -14.74
CA GLU A 51 13.58 -13.32 -13.48
C GLU A 51 12.82 -12.02 -13.20
N LYS A 52 13.38 -10.85 -13.54
CA LYS A 52 12.66 -9.57 -13.43
C LYS A 52 11.43 -9.53 -14.35
N GLY A 53 11.56 -9.96 -15.61
CA GLY A 53 10.43 -10.04 -16.53
C GLY A 53 9.32 -10.96 -16.04
N HIS A 54 9.69 -12.13 -15.52
CA HIS A 54 8.78 -13.09 -14.93
C HIS A 54 8.04 -12.52 -13.71
N LEU A 55 8.78 -11.97 -12.74
CA LEU A 55 8.20 -11.39 -11.52
C LEU A 55 7.34 -10.15 -11.82
N TYR A 56 7.70 -9.36 -12.83
CA TYR A 56 6.86 -8.24 -13.27
C TYR A 56 5.51 -8.72 -13.81
N LEU A 57 5.50 -9.78 -14.62
CA LEU A 57 4.26 -10.38 -15.12
C LEU A 57 3.41 -10.97 -13.98
N LEU A 58 4.04 -11.68 -13.03
CA LEU A 58 3.37 -12.20 -11.85
C LEU A 58 2.74 -11.08 -10.99
N TRP A 59 3.49 -9.99 -10.78
CA TRP A 59 2.98 -8.81 -10.10
C TRP A 59 1.79 -8.22 -10.83
N HIS A 60 1.86 -8.11 -12.16
CA HIS A 60 0.77 -7.57 -12.97
C HIS A 60 -0.48 -8.43 -12.89
N LEU A 61 -0.35 -9.75 -13.05
CA LEU A 61 -1.49 -10.68 -12.97
C LEU A 61 -2.16 -10.62 -11.59
N THR A 62 -1.37 -10.52 -10.53
CA THR A 62 -1.88 -10.49 -9.15
C THR A 62 -2.53 -9.14 -8.79
N ASN A 63 -1.87 -8.02 -9.13
CA ASN A 63 -2.27 -6.69 -8.65
C ASN A 63 -3.16 -5.95 -9.64
N VAL A 64 -2.95 -6.13 -10.94
CA VAL A 64 -3.73 -5.46 -12.00
C VAL A 64 -4.86 -6.35 -12.49
N GLU A 65 -4.63 -7.64 -12.71
CA GLU A 65 -5.69 -8.56 -13.18
C GLU A 65 -6.46 -9.27 -12.05
N GLU A 66 -6.07 -9.04 -10.79
CA GLU A 66 -6.72 -9.58 -9.57
C GLU A 66 -6.79 -11.11 -9.54
N VAL A 67 -5.82 -11.77 -10.19
CA VAL A 67 -5.68 -13.21 -10.17
C VAL A 67 -5.04 -13.63 -8.84
N LEU A 68 -5.51 -14.73 -8.26
CA LEU A 68 -4.87 -15.31 -7.08
C LEU A 68 -3.44 -15.73 -7.42
N GLU A 69 -2.50 -15.56 -6.49
CA GLU A 69 -1.06 -15.79 -6.71
C GLU A 69 -0.79 -17.20 -7.26
N ASP A 70 -1.41 -18.23 -6.69
CA ASP A 70 -1.31 -19.62 -7.16
C ASP A 70 -1.86 -19.83 -8.57
N VAL A 71 -2.95 -19.14 -8.92
CA VAL A 71 -3.53 -19.17 -10.27
C VAL A 71 -2.64 -18.38 -11.25
N ALA A 72 -2.05 -17.27 -10.81
CA ALA A 72 -1.18 -16.43 -11.62
C ALA A 72 0.14 -17.15 -11.95
N GLU A 73 0.76 -17.84 -10.98
CA GLU A 73 1.95 -18.67 -11.21
C GLU A 73 1.68 -19.77 -12.25
N ASN A 74 0.52 -20.44 -12.16
CA ASN A 74 0.14 -21.47 -13.13
C ASN A 74 -0.25 -20.92 -14.51
N ALA A 75 -0.64 -19.64 -14.59
CA ALA A 75 -1.00 -18.99 -15.84
C ALA A 75 0.23 -18.58 -16.67
N ILE A 76 1.38 -18.38 -16.01
CA ILE A 76 2.62 -17.99 -16.65
C ILE A 76 3.28 -19.20 -17.33
N ILE A 77 3.56 -19.04 -18.62
CA ILE A 77 4.19 -20.04 -19.50
C ILE A 77 5.37 -19.44 -20.25
N ASP A 78 5.98 -18.39 -19.72
CA ASP A 78 7.14 -17.73 -20.32
C ASP A 78 8.33 -18.71 -20.52
N GLY A 79 9.13 -18.46 -21.56
CA GLY A 79 10.34 -19.25 -21.83
C GLY A 79 10.46 -19.74 -23.28
N ALA A 80 11.39 -20.66 -23.52
CA ALA A 80 11.64 -21.12 -24.88
C ALA A 80 10.41 -21.81 -25.50
N TYR A 81 10.13 -21.48 -26.77
CA TYR A 81 8.99 -22.04 -27.53
C TYR A 81 7.61 -21.70 -26.95
N ASP A 82 7.47 -20.53 -26.33
CA ASP A 82 6.22 -19.95 -25.82
C ASP A 82 5.27 -19.38 -26.90
N CYS A 83 5.71 -19.34 -28.16
CA CYS A 83 4.96 -18.73 -29.27
C CYS A 83 4.59 -17.25 -29.02
N GLY A 84 5.39 -16.53 -28.23
CA GLY A 84 5.13 -15.14 -27.86
C GLY A 84 4.01 -14.96 -26.85
N ILE A 85 3.57 -16.02 -26.16
CA ILE A 85 2.55 -15.96 -25.11
C ILE A 85 3.25 -16.22 -23.78
N ASP A 86 3.39 -15.19 -22.95
CA ASP A 86 4.04 -15.33 -21.65
C ASP A 86 3.07 -15.81 -20.57
N ALA A 87 1.77 -15.51 -20.71
CA ALA A 87 0.73 -16.06 -19.84
C ALA A 87 -0.62 -16.13 -20.55
N TYR A 88 -1.54 -16.95 -20.04
CA TYR A 88 -2.92 -16.95 -20.51
C TYR A 88 -3.93 -17.20 -19.37
N LEU A 89 -5.09 -16.56 -19.46
CA LEU A 89 -6.21 -16.77 -18.55
C LEU A 89 -7.43 -17.24 -19.35
N VAL A 90 -8.05 -18.31 -18.89
CA VAL A 90 -9.29 -18.84 -19.48
C VAL A 90 -10.43 -18.62 -18.50
N ASP A 91 -11.38 -17.77 -18.88
CA ASP A 91 -12.64 -17.60 -18.18
C ASP A 91 -13.73 -18.35 -18.92
N VAL A 92 -14.07 -19.54 -18.41
CA VAL A 92 -15.12 -20.39 -18.98
C VAL A 92 -16.51 -19.78 -18.80
N SER A 93 -16.70 -18.97 -17.75
CA SER A 93 -18.00 -18.35 -17.43
C SER A 93 -18.32 -17.20 -18.37
N GLU A 94 -17.32 -16.37 -18.68
CA GLU A 94 -17.41 -15.25 -19.63
C GLU A 94 -17.13 -15.68 -21.07
N LYS A 95 -16.76 -16.95 -21.29
CA LYS A 95 -16.28 -17.49 -22.56
C LYS A 95 -15.18 -16.61 -23.16
N ARG A 96 -14.18 -16.28 -22.34
CA ARG A 96 -13.13 -15.33 -22.70
C ARG A 96 -11.75 -15.93 -22.44
N ILE A 97 -10.85 -15.75 -23.39
CA ILE A 97 -9.44 -16.13 -23.28
C ILE A 97 -8.60 -14.87 -23.41
N ARG A 98 -7.79 -14.58 -22.39
CA ARG A 98 -6.82 -13.48 -22.40
C ARG A 98 -5.42 -14.03 -22.59
N LEU A 99 -4.72 -13.55 -23.61
CA LEU A 99 -3.34 -13.93 -23.90
C LEU A 99 -2.44 -12.74 -23.58
N PHE A 100 -1.40 -12.97 -22.78
CA PHE A 100 -0.52 -11.93 -22.29
C PHE A 100 0.87 -12.06 -22.89
N GLN A 101 1.45 -10.92 -23.30
CA GLN A 101 2.88 -10.76 -23.51
C GLN A 101 3.37 -9.63 -22.61
N SER A 102 4.41 -9.89 -21.85
CA SER A 102 5.08 -8.95 -20.97
C SER A 102 6.44 -8.54 -21.54
N LYS A 103 6.75 -7.24 -21.48
CA LYS A 103 8.10 -6.71 -21.71
C LYS A 103 8.46 -5.72 -20.62
N PHE A 104 9.54 -6.01 -19.91
CA PHE A 104 10.06 -5.19 -18.83
C PHE A 104 11.38 -4.53 -19.23
N GLY A 105 11.56 -3.25 -18.84
CA GLY A 105 12.75 -2.46 -19.12
C GLY A 105 12.99 -2.25 -20.63
N GLU A 106 14.24 -2.43 -21.05
CA GLU A 106 14.68 -2.21 -22.44
C GLU A 106 14.13 -3.24 -23.44
N ALA A 107 13.41 -4.28 -22.97
CA ALA A 107 12.83 -5.30 -23.85
C ALA A 107 11.60 -4.80 -24.63
N HIS A 108 11.01 -3.67 -24.22
CA HIS A 108 9.86 -3.09 -24.89
C HIS A 108 10.24 -2.38 -26.21
N SER A 109 9.41 -2.59 -27.25
CA SER A 109 9.43 -1.79 -28.47
C SER A 109 8.09 -1.91 -29.18
N ILE A 110 7.75 -0.93 -30.03
CA ILE A 110 6.54 -0.98 -30.87
C ILE A 110 6.54 -2.25 -31.75
N GLY A 111 7.70 -2.59 -32.33
CA GLY A 111 7.85 -3.81 -33.12
C GLY A 111 7.61 -5.10 -32.32
N ALA A 112 7.82 -5.10 -31.01
CA ALA A 112 7.49 -6.24 -30.15
C ALA A 112 5.98 -6.44 -29.99
N ILE A 113 5.19 -5.37 -30.01
CA ILE A 113 3.72 -5.46 -29.97
C ILE A 113 3.20 -6.10 -31.26
N ASP A 114 3.64 -5.60 -32.42
CA ASP A 114 3.23 -6.16 -33.73
C ASP A 114 3.68 -7.60 -33.90
N LYS A 115 4.87 -7.92 -33.38
CA LYS A 115 5.38 -9.30 -33.36
C LYS A 115 4.48 -10.20 -32.52
N PHE A 116 4.06 -9.76 -31.33
CA PHE A 116 3.15 -10.52 -30.47
C PHE A 116 1.84 -10.87 -31.18
N VAL A 117 1.20 -9.89 -31.82
CA VAL A 117 -0.04 -10.12 -32.59
C VAL A 117 0.19 -11.16 -33.69
N LYS A 118 1.26 -11.02 -34.48
CA LYS A 118 1.60 -11.96 -35.56
C LYS A 118 1.93 -13.37 -35.05
N ASP A 119 2.64 -13.46 -33.92
CA ASP A 119 3.01 -14.75 -33.32
C ASP A 119 1.76 -15.49 -32.82
N VAL A 120 0.81 -14.78 -32.21
CA VAL A 120 -0.49 -15.35 -31.81
C VAL A 120 -1.33 -15.76 -33.03
N GLU A 121 -1.38 -14.96 -34.10
CA GLU A 121 -2.06 -15.34 -35.34
C GLU A 121 -1.45 -16.60 -35.97
N ARG A 122 -0.13 -16.71 -35.95
CA ARG A 122 0.58 -17.90 -36.42
C ARG A 122 0.24 -19.10 -35.55
N PHE A 123 0.24 -18.94 -34.22
CA PHE A 123 -0.12 -19.99 -33.27
C PHE A 123 -1.53 -20.54 -33.50
N LYS A 124 -2.51 -19.67 -33.74
CA LYS A 124 -3.89 -20.06 -34.09
C LYS A 124 -3.97 -20.94 -35.33
N LYS A 125 -3.06 -20.76 -36.30
CA LYS A 125 -3.03 -21.52 -37.57
C LYS A 125 -2.21 -22.80 -37.49
N LEU A 126 -1.52 -23.07 -36.38
CA LEU A 126 -0.74 -24.29 -36.22
C LEU A 126 -1.64 -25.50 -35.98
N GLU A 127 -1.20 -26.66 -36.47
CA GLU A 127 -1.77 -27.95 -36.08
C GLU A 127 -1.31 -28.29 -34.67
N GLN A 128 -2.23 -28.83 -33.85
CA GLN A 128 -1.94 -29.19 -32.46
C GLN A 128 -0.71 -30.09 -32.30
N SER A 129 -0.49 -31.03 -33.23
CA SER A 129 0.65 -31.96 -33.24
C SER A 129 2.01 -31.29 -33.42
N LYS A 130 2.05 -30.04 -33.91
CA LYS A 130 3.28 -29.26 -34.11
C LYS A 130 3.64 -28.40 -32.89
N ILE A 131 2.77 -28.35 -31.88
CA ILE A 131 2.99 -27.57 -30.65
C ILE A 131 3.82 -28.41 -29.68
N ARG A 132 4.99 -27.90 -29.28
CA ARG A 132 5.93 -28.65 -28.43
C ARG A 132 5.56 -28.66 -26.95
N ARG A 133 4.91 -27.60 -26.47
CA ARG A 133 4.59 -27.39 -25.04
C ARG A 133 3.19 -27.91 -24.73
N ASP A 134 3.04 -28.63 -23.62
CA ASP A 134 1.76 -29.23 -23.21
C ASP A 134 0.75 -28.16 -22.80
N GLU A 135 1.22 -27.09 -22.15
CA GLU A 135 0.40 -25.94 -21.75
C GLU A 135 -0.20 -25.23 -22.97
N LEU A 136 0.60 -25.07 -24.04
CA LEU A 136 0.13 -24.50 -25.30
C LEU A 136 -0.79 -25.46 -26.07
N GLN A 137 -0.57 -26.78 -26.00
CA GLN A 137 -1.50 -27.75 -26.57
C GLN A 137 -2.87 -27.69 -25.88
N TYR A 138 -2.90 -27.45 -24.56
CA TYR A 138 -4.12 -27.24 -23.78
C TYR A 138 -4.81 -25.94 -24.18
N LEU A 139 -4.07 -24.82 -24.25
CA LEU A 139 -4.59 -23.54 -24.72
C LEU A 139 -5.16 -23.64 -26.15
N TRP A 140 -4.48 -24.35 -27.06
CA TRP A 140 -4.92 -24.51 -28.44
C TRP A 140 -6.31 -25.16 -28.53
N LYS A 141 -6.62 -26.12 -27.66
CA LYS A 141 -7.97 -26.73 -27.57
C LYS A 141 -9.02 -25.66 -27.27
N HIS A 142 -8.78 -24.83 -26.26
CA HIS A 142 -9.69 -23.77 -25.84
C HIS A 142 -9.86 -22.68 -26.91
N LEU A 143 -8.79 -22.36 -27.65
CA LEU A 143 -8.86 -21.42 -28.77
C LEU A 143 -9.72 -21.93 -29.93
N HIS A 144 -9.81 -23.25 -30.11
CA HIS A 144 -10.59 -23.90 -31.18
C HIS A 144 -11.97 -24.37 -30.70
N GLU A 145 -12.31 -24.19 -29.42
CA GLU A 145 -13.65 -24.37 -28.93
C GLU A 145 -14.58 -23.29 -29.48
N LYS A 146 -15.79 -23.67 -29.89
CA LYS A 146 -16.75 -22.73 -30.43
C LYS A 146 -17.16 -21.73 -29.33
N ASN A 147 -17.20 -20.44 -29.69
CA ASN A 147 -17.80 -19.35 -28.91
C ASN A 147 -16.92 -18.72 -27.80
N MET A 148 -15.58 -18.86 -27.87
CA MET A 148 -14.65 -18.14 -26.99
C MET A 148 -14.21 -16.80 -27.62
N LYS A 149 -14.28 -15.70 -26.87
CA LYS A 149 -13.73 -14.38 -27.25
C LYS A 149 -12.25 -14.32 -26.85
N ILE A 150 -11.39 -13.99 -27.80
CA ILE A 150 -9.94 -13.90 -27.56
C ILE A 150 -9.57 -12.42 -27.42
N GLU A 151 -8.86 -12.09 -26.35
CA GLU A 151 -8.36 -10.76 -26.04
C GLU A 151 -6.84 -10.84 -25.89
N LEU A 152 -6.11 -10.00 -26.62
CA LEU A 152 -4.66 -9.90 -26.54
C LEU A 152 -4.31 -8.76 -25.59
N VAL A 153 -3.42 -9.01 -24.63
CA VAL A 153 -3.00 -8.03 -23.64
C VAL A 153 -1.48 -7.92 -23.68
N TYR A 154 -0.97 -6.75 -24.02
CA TYR A 154 0.45 -6.45 -24.00
C TYR A 154 0.77 -5.57 -22.79
N VAL A 155 1.68 -6.04 -21.94
CA VAL A 155 2.02 -5.39 -20.67
C VAL A 155 3.44 -4.89 -20.70
N THR A 156 3.66 -3.65 -20.27
CA THR A 156 5.01 -3.11 -20.09
C THR A 156 5.10 -2.11 -18.96
N ASP A 157 6.30 -1.95 -18.40
CA ASP A 157 6.61 -0.90 -17.42
C ASP A 157 6.97 0.42 -18.10
N GLN A 158 6.90 0.54 -19.43
CA GLN A 158 7.17 1.79 -20.15
C GLN A 158 5.89 2.61 -20.39
N ASN A 159 6.03 3.92 -20.58
CA ASN A 159 4.95 4.76 -21.08
C ASN A 159 4.74 4.46 -22.57
N ILE A 160 3.48 4.36 -22.99
CA ILE A 160 3.11 4.15 -24.39
C ILE A 160 2.12 5.24 -24.75
N ASP A 161 2.61 6.25 -25.45
CA ASP A 161 1.85 7.46 -25.74
C ASP A 161 1.18 7.39 -27.14
N ASP A 162 1.70 6.56 -28.06
CA ASP A 162 1.38 6.65 -29.50
C ASP A 162 1.00 5.31 -30.19
N TYR A 163 0.45 4.31 -29.49
CA TYR A 163 -0.01 3.07 -30.13
C TYR A 163 -1.52 2.87 -29.99
N GLU A 164 -2.25 3.14 -31.08
CA GLU A 164 -3.67 2.83 -31.20
C GLU A 164 -3.87 1.58 -32.07
N SER A 165 -4.32 0.48 -31.47
CA SER A 165 -4.77 -0.70 -32.20
C SER A 165 -6.00 -1.29 -31.53
N GLY A 166 -7.03 -1.63 -32.32
CA GLY A 166 -8.21 -2.34 -31.83
C GLY A 166 -7.98 -3.84 -31.59
N GLU A 167 -6.81 -4.36 -31.94
CA GLU A 167 -6.51 -5.80 -31.91
C GLU A 167 -5.83 -6.25 -30.62
N VAL A 168 -5.13 -5.35 -29.93
CA VAL A 168 -4.39 -5.62 -28.70
C VAL A 168 -4.63 -4.54 -27.66
N LYS A 169 -5.00 -4.97 -26.45
CA LYS A 169 -5.09 -4.10 -25.28
C LYS A 169 -3.68 -3.86 -24.75
N ILE A 170 -3.26 -2.60 -24.76
CA ILE A 170 -1.96 -2.22 -24.23
C ILE A 170 -2.13 -1.70 -22.81
N VAL A 171 -1.30 -2.24 -21.91
CA VAL A 171 -1.24 -1.84 -20.52
C VAL A 171 0.18 -1.41 -20.22
N GLY A 172 0.47 -0.14 -20.56
CA GLY A 172 1.71 0.54 -20.21
C GLY A 172 1.65 1.11 -18.79
N ARG A 173 2.75 1.75 -18.38
CA ARG A 173 2.92 2.31 -17.04
C ARG A 173 1.79 3.26 -16.65
N GLU A 174 1.40 4.16 -17.53
CA GLU A 174 0.32 5.11 -17.24
C GLU A 174 -1.03 4.40 -17.09
N GLN A 175 -1.34 3.42 -17.96
CA GLN A 175 -2.58 2.64 -17.86
C GLN A 175 -2.63 1.80 -16.59
N ILE A 176 -1.47 1.26 -16.12
CA ILE A 176 -1.37 0.58 -14.83
C ILE A 176 -1.70 1.56 -13.70
N TYR A 177 -1.09 2.74 -13.69
CA TYR A 177 -1.40 3.76 -12.70
C TYR A 177 -2.86 4.16 -12.73
N GLN A 178 -3.43 4.43 -13.91
CA GLN A 178 -4.83 4.79 -14.07
C GLN A 178 -5.76 3.68 -13.58
N THR A 179 -5.51 2.41 -13.96
CA THR A 179 -6.33 1.26 -13.54
C THR A 179 -6.32 1.10 -12.02
N LEU A 180 -5.13 1.11 -11.41
CA LEU A 180 -4.98 1.01 -9.95
C LEU A 180 -5.56 2.23 -9.24
N TRP A 181 -5.46 3.41 -9.86
CA TRP A 181 -5.99 4.66 -9.33
C TRP A 181 -7.52 4.75 -9.38
N GLU A 182 -8.14 4.34 -10.50
CA GLU A 182 -9.59 4.29 -10.63
C GLU A 182 -10.21 3.33 -9.60
N ARG A 183 -9.52 2.22 -9.33
CA ARG A 183 -9.88 1.29 -8.25
C ARG A 183 -9.79 1.96 -6.87
N ILE A 184 -8.72 2.70 -6.59
CA ILE A 184 -8.60 3.50 -5.36
C ILE A 184 -9.73 4.56 -5.26
N LYS A 185 -10.21 5.09 -6.40
CA LYS A 185 -11.20 6.17 -6.44
C LYS A 185 -12.66 5.76 -6.29
N LYS A 186 -13.09 4.51 -6.56
CA LYS A 186 -14.54 4.22 -6.69
C LYS A 186 -15.07 2.86 -6.21
N PRO A 187 -15.06 2.59 -4.90
CA PRO A 187 -15.90 1.53 -4.35
C PRO A 187 -16.99 2.00 -3.38
N ALA A 188 -16.81 3.15 -2.72
CA ALA A 188 -17.70 3.59 -1.65
C ALA A 188 -18.67 4.72 -2.05
N LYS A 189 -18.52 5.32 -3.22
CA LYS A 189 -19.36 6.45 -3.65
C LYS A 189 -20.83 6.01 -3.72
N GLY A 190 -21.67 6.61 -2.87
CA GLY A 190 -23.09 6.26 -2.72
C GLY A 190 -23.39 5.06 -1.81
N GLN A 191 -22.38 4.42 -1.21
CA GLN A 191 -22.57 3.40 -0.18
C GLN A 191 -22.87 4.06 1.16
N MET A 192 -23.87 3.54 1.86
CA MET A 192 -24.26 3.98 3.20
C MET A 192 -23.92 2.90 4.23
N ALA A 193 -23.04 3.24 5.16
CA ALA A 193 -22.71 2.39 6.30
C ALA A 193 -23.37 2.91 7.58
N THR A 194 -23.59 2.03 8.56
CA THR A 194 -24.09 2.42 9.88
C THR A 194 -23.14 1.99 10.98
N LEU A 195 -22.85 2.90 11.91
CA LEU A 195 -21.96 2.65 13.04
C LEU A 195 -22.62 3.15 14.33
N LYS A 196 -22.86 2.25 15.29
CA LYS A 196 -23.34 2.62 16.62
C LYS A 196 -22.18 3.15 17.44
N ILE A 197 -22.40 4.22 18.20
CA ILE A 197 -21.37 4.90 19.00
C ILE A 197 -21.80 4.98 20.47
N LEU A 198 -20.82 5.04 21.36
CA LEU A 198 -21.06 5.24 22.80
C LEU A 198 -21.05 6.73 23.14
N LYS A 199 -20.04 7.45 22.64
CA LYS A 199 -19.85 8.88 22.86
C LYS A 199 -19.16 9.49 21.65
N CYS A 200 -19.41 10.76 21.36
CA CYS A 200 -18.67 11.51 20.36
C CYS A 200 -18.35 12.93 20.78
N LEU A 201 -17.28 13.47 20.22
CA LEU A 201 -16.88 14.88 20.28
C LEU A 201 -16.71 15.38 18.85
N GLU A 202 -17.43 16.44 18.51
CA GLU A 202 -17.34 17.10 17.20
C GLU A 202 -16.29 18.22 17.25
N HIS A 203 -15.49 18.31 16.19
CA HIS A 203 -14.52 19.37 15.99
C HIS A 203 -14.37 19.64 14.48
N ASP A 204 -14.90 20.78 14.02
CA ASP A 204 -14.94 21.18 12.61
C ASP A 204 -15.51 20.09 11.70
N ASN A 205 -14.72 19.56 10.77
CA ASN A 205 -15.12 18.49 9.86
C ASN A 205 -14.86 17.08 10.44
N ALA A 206 -14.47 16.97 11.70
CA ALA A 206 -14.14 15.71 12.35
C ALA A 206 -15.06 15.36 13.51
N LEU A 207 -15.26 14.07 13.72
CA LEU A 207 -16.02 13.51 14.82
C LEU A 207 -15.20 12.39 15.48
N CYS A 208 -14.75 12.63 16.70
CA CYS A 208 -14.02 11.65 17.50
C CYS A 208 -15.02 10.84 18.34
N CYS A 209 -15.15 9.55 18.07
CA CYS A 209 -16.12 8.66 18.69
C CYS A 209 -15.44 7.59 19.56
N VAL A 210 -16.02 7.33 20.71
CA VAL A 210 -15.80 6.08 21.46
C VAL A 210 -16.82 5.07 20.97
N VAL A 211 -16.33 3.90 20.57
CA VAL A 211 -17.14 2.85 19.93
C VAL A 211 -16.84 1.52 20.63
N SER A 212 -17.86 0.71 20.89
CA SER A 212 -17.62 -0.65 21.37
C SER A 212 -16.90 -1.44 20.25
N ALA A 213 -15.89 -2.23 20.61
CA ALA A 213 -15.17 -3.04 19.63
C ALA A 213 -16.13 -4.02 18.92
N PHE A 214 -17.19 -4.46 19.60
CA PHE A 214 -18.25 -5.28 19.02
C PHE A 214 -19.03 -4.56 17.91
N ASP A 215 -19.58 -3.37 18.20
CA ASP A 215 -20.33 -2.58 17.20
C ASP A 215 -19.43 -2.15 16.04
N TYR A 216 -18.15 -1.87 16.34
CA TYR A 216 -17.15 -1.58 15.32
C TYR A 216 -16.88 -2.79 14.41
N ALA A 217 -16.74 -3.99 14.98
CA ALA A 217 -16.58 -5.23 14.22
C ALA A 217 -17.79 -5.50 13.32
N ASP A 218 -19.02 -5.27 13.80
CA ASP A 218 -20.25 -5.34 13.01
C ASP A 218 -20.23 -4.37 11.82
N PHE A 219 -19.75 -3.14 12.02
CA PHE A 219 -19.56 -2.18 10.94
C PHE A 219 -18.55 -2.70 9.90
N VAL A 220 -17.41 -3.24 10.33
CA VAL A 220 -16.39 -3.76 9.41
C VAL A 220 -16.92 -4.96 8.64
N GLU A 221 -17.54 -5.93 9.31
CA GLU A 221 -18.05 -7.16 8.70
C GLU A 221 -19.08 -6.89 7.60
N ARG A 222 -20.02 -5.96 7.85
CA ARG A 222 -21.07 -5.60 6.87
C ARG A 222 -20.53 -4.86 5.65
N ASN A 223 -19.39 -4.19 5.78
CA ASN A 223 -18.89 -3.26 4.78
C ASN A 223 -17.48 -3.61 4.25
N GLU A 224 -16.97 -4.80 4.61
CA GLU A 224 -15.58 -5.26 4.35
C GLU A 224 -15.17 -5.14 2.89
N ARG A 225 -16.14 -5.31 1.98
CA ARG A 225 -15.94 -5.23 0.53
C ARG A 225 -15.31 -3.89 0.11
N TYR A 226 -15.77 -2.77 0.67
CA TYR A 226 -15.38 -1.43 0.21
C TYR A 226 -14.62 -0.60 1.23
N VAL A 227 -14.83 -0.78 2.54
CA VAL A 227 -14.29 0.16 3.56
C VAL A 227 -12.76 0.18 3.65
N PHE A 228 -12.05 -0.81 3.11
CA PHE A 228 -10.58 -0.86 3.17
C PHE A 228 -9.88 -0.48 1.87
N GLU A 229 -10.61 -0.11 0.82
CA GLU A 229 -10.04 0.01 -0.52
C GLU A 229 -9.12 1.24 -0.69
N SER A 230 -9.43 2.36 -0.05
CA SER A 230 -8.52 3.53 0.03
C SER A 230 -7.28 3.30 0.90
N ASN A 231 -7.17 2.15 1.57
CA ASN A 231 -6.01 1.83 2.39
C ASN A 231 -4.87 1.32 1.50
N ILE A 232 -3.90 2.20 1.21
CA ILE A 232 -2.72 1.86 0.43
C ILE A 232 -1.94 0.67 1.00
N ARG A 233 -2.00 0.41 2.32
CA ARG A 233 -1.30 -0.72 2.95
C ARG A 233 -1.88 -2.09 2.59
N LYS A 234 -3.14 -2.15 2.13
CA LYS A 234 -3.77 -3.35 1.56
C LYS A 234 -3.23 -3.65 0.15
N HIS A 235 -2.89 -2.61 -0.62
CA HIS A 235 -2.37 -2.69 -1.98
C HIS A 235 -0.84 -2.80 -2.07
N LEU A 236 -0.11 -2.48 -1.00
CA LEU A 236 1.37 -2.43 -0.98
C LEU A 236 2.04 -3.68 -0.39
N GLY A 237 1.49 -4.89 -0.62
CA GLY A 237 2.22 -6.14 -0.39
C GLY A 237 2.62 -6.48 1.06
N GLY A 238 2.15 -5.74 2.06
CA GLY A 238 2.40 -6.10 3.45
C GLY A 238 1.73 -7.43 3.77
N LYS A 239 2.51 -8.50 3.98
CA LYS A 239 2.04 -9.78 4.52
C LYS A 239 0.93 -9.50 5.53
N GLY A 240 -0.24 -10.11 5.34
CA GLY A 240 -1.42 -9.98 6.19
C GLY A 240 -1.21 -10.54 7.61
N SER A 241 -0.04 -10.34 8.22
CA SER A 241 0.20 -10.68 9.60
C SER A 241 -0.64 -9.75 10.46
N ILE A 242 -1.62 -10.37 11.12
CA ILE A 242 -2.30 -9.81 12.27
C ILE A 242 -1.22 -9.34 13.23
N ASN A 243 -1.29 -8.07 13.66
CA ASN A 243 -0.35 -7.54 14.62
C ASN A 243 -0.59 -8.25 15.97
N LYS A 244 0.34 -9.12 16.36
CA LYS A 244 0.25 -9.92 17.59
C LYS A 244 0.05 -9.07 18.83
N GLY A 245 0.59 -7.84 18.87
CA GLY A 245 0.40 -6.92 20.00
C GLY A 245 -1.05 -6.43 20.14
N ILE A 246 -1.70 -6.13 19.02
CA ILE A 246 -3.12 -5.71 19.00
C ILE A 246 -4.00 -6.87 19.48
N THR A 247 -3.75 -8.08 18.95
CA THR A 247 -4.49 -9.29 19.36
C THR A 247 -4.27 -9.61 20.83
N LYS A 248 -3.03 -9.56 21.31
CA LYS A 248 -2.70 -9.76 22.72
C LYS A 248 -3.41 -8.75 23.63
N THR A 249 -3.50 -7.49 23.22
CA THR A 249 -4.24 -6.46 23.98
C THR A 249 -5.72 -6.79 24.04
N LEU A 250 -6.34 -7.19 22.92
CA LEU A 250 -7.74 -7.65 22.91
C LEU A 250 -7.96 -8.89 23.78
N GLU A 251 -6.97 -9.78 23.90
CA GLU A 251 -7.06 -11.06 24.64
C GLU A 251 -6.85 -10.89 26.13
N GLU A 252 -5.79 -10.20 26.53
CA GLU A 252 -5.35 -10.14 27.91
C GLU A 252 -5.81 -8.86 28.63
N ASN A 253 -5.94 -7.73 27.90
CA ASN A 253 -6.18 -6.41 28.48
C ASN A 253 -7.21 -5.59 27.67
N PRO A 254 -8.42 -6.11 27.42
CA PRO A 254 -9.37 -5.49 26.49
C PRO A 254 -9.88 -4.11 26.96
N HIS A 255 -9.96 -3.87 28.27
CA HIS A 255 -10.33 -2.55 28.83
C HIS A 255 -9.31 -1.45 28.52
N ASN A 256 -8.03 -1.80 28.33
CA ASN A 256 -6.98 -0.84 27.97
C ASN A 256 -6.85 -0.65 26.46
N PHE A 257 -7.69 -1.32 25.65
CA PHE A 257 -7.57 -1.31 24.20
C PHE A 257 -7.72 0.11 23.62
N PHE A 258 -8.64 0.91 24.20
CA PHE A 258 -8.83 2.31 23.83
C PHE A 258 -7.55 3.14 24.06
N GLU A 259 -6.82 2.85 25.13
CA GLU A 259 -5.66 3.63 25.57
C GLU A 259 -4.37 3.24 24.83
N TRP A 260 -4.17 1.94 24.58
CA TRP A 260 -2.90 1.41 24.08
C TRP A 260 -2.81 1.33 22.55
N ASN A 261 -3.91 1.62 21.84
CA ASN A 261 -3.94 1.57 20.37
C ASN A 261 -4.21 2.96 19.79
N ASN A 262 -3.60 3.26 18.64
CA ASN A 262 -3.71 4.55 17.96
C ASN A 262 -5.13 4.92 17.47
N GLY A 263 -6.08 3.99 17.60
CA GLY A 263 -7.43 4.14 17.09
C GLY A 263 -7.53 3.92 15.57
N ILE A 264 -8.64 4.38 15.01
CA ILE A 264 -9.06 4.13 13.64
C ILE A 264 -9.50 5.45 13.02
N THR A 265 -9.07 5.74 11.80
CA THR A 265 -9.55 6.92 11.06
C THR A 265 -10.38 6.50 9.87
N ILE A 266 -11.60 7.05 9.78
CA ILE A 266 -12.54 6.82 8.69
C ILE A 266 -12.81 8.16 8.00
N THR A 267 -12.63 8.23 6.69
CA THR A 267 -13.08 9.37 5.89
C THR A 267 -14.46 9.08 5.31
N VAL A 268 -15.30 10.10 5.21
CA VAL A 268 -16.66 10.01 4.68
C VAL A 268 -16.99 11.21 3.80
N ASP A 269 -17.83 11.03 2.79
CA ASP A 269 -18.38 12.13 2.00
C ASP A 269 -19.32 12.99 2.84
N ASN A 270 -20.09 12.32 3.71
CA ASN A 270 -21.00 12.94 4.65
C ASN A 270 -21.30 11.99 5.82
N TYR A 271 -21.77 12.54 6.94
CA TYR A 271 -22.31 11.73 8.03
C TYR A 271 -23.57 12.36 8.62
N SER A 272 -24.38 11.53 9.27
CA SER A 272 -25.54 11.94 10.06
C SER A 272 -25.57 11.18 11.38
N ILE A 273 -26.05 11.82 12.45
CA ILE A 273 -26.16 11.22 13.78
C ILE A 273 -27.63 11.16 14.17
N LYS A 274 -28.12 9.98 14.55
CA LYS A 274 -29.46 9.79 15.12
C LYS A 274 -29.40 8.70 16.19
N ASN A 275 -29.88 8.97 17.41
CA ASN A 275 -29.95 8.00 18.50
C ASN A 275 -28.62 7.24 18.76
N ASN A 276 -27.50 7.96 18.84
CA ASN A 276 -26.15 7.37 18.97
C ASN A 276 -25.79 6.36 17.86
N GLN A 277 -26.38 6.52 16.69
CA GLN A 277 -26.05 5.77 15.49
C GLN A 277 -25.66 6.75 14.38
N LEU A 278 -24.51 6.50 13.79
CA LEU A 278 -24.00 7.23 12.63
C LEU A 278 -24.48 6.57 11.35
N GLY A 279 -24.98 7.37 10.41
CA GLY A 279 -25.02 7.04 8.99
C GLY A 279 -23.80 7.65 8.30
N LEU A 280 -22.98 6.84 7.66
CA LEU A 280 -21.72 7.23 7.04
C LEU A 280 -21.81 7.00 5.52
N GLU A 281 -21.79 8.09 4.75
CA GLU A 281 -21.78 8.04 3.28
C GLU A 281 -20.35 7.93 2.79
N GLY A 282 -20.04 6.96 1.92
CA GLY A 282 -18.70 6.84 1.34
C GLY A 282 -17.62 6.46 2.35
N ALA A 283 -17.96 5.66 3.37
CA ALA A 283 -17.04 5.33 4.45
C ALA A 283 -15.78 4.59 3.98
N GLN A 284 -14.61 5.11 4.37
CA GLN A 284 -13.30 4.63 3.97
C GLN A 284 -12.31 4.64 5.15
N ILE A 285 -11.79 3.48 5.54
CA ILE A 285 -10.80 3.30 6.62
C ILE A 285 -9.40 3.62 6.09
N VAL A 286 -8.97 4.86 6.32
CA VAL A 286 -7.68 5.37 5.87
C VAL A 286 -6.54 5.07 6.85
N ASN A 287 -6.84 4.73 8.10
CA ASN A 287 -5.88 4.27 9.11
C ASN A 287 -6.54 3.28 10.07
N GLY A 288 -5.76 2.28 10.53
CA GLY A 288 -6.24 1.25 11.47
C GLY A 288 -6.65 -0.08 10.84
N ALA A 289 -6.32 -0.36 9.57
CA ALA A 289 -6.76 -1.59 8.89
C ALA A 289 -6.35 -2.90 9.61
N GLN A 290 -5.15 -2.96 10.19
CA GLN A 290 -4.71 -4.10 11.00
C GLN A 290 -5.53 -4.22 12.28
N THR A 291 -5.76 -3.10 12.98
CA THR A 291 -6.62 -3.01 14.16
C THR A 291 -8.03 -3.48 13.85
N SER A 292 -8.61 -3.04 12.74
CA SER A 292 -9.94 -3.45 12.29
C SER A 292 -10.04 -4.94 12.03
N LYS A 293 -9.04 -5.53 11.35
CA LYS A 293 -8.98 -6.98 11.10
C LYS A 293 -8.81 -7.77 12.39
N SER A 294 -7.95 -7.33 13.31
CA SER A 294 -7.76 -7.98 14.62
C SER A 294 -9.04 -7.99 15.45
N ILE A 295 -9.77 -6.86 15.48
CA ILE A 295 -11.06 -6.76 16.16
C ILE A 295 -12.08 -7.73 15.51
N LEU A 296 -12.20 -7.73 14.18
CA LEU A 296 -13.13 -8.60 13.45
C LEU A 296 -12.80 -10.09 13.66
N ASP A 297 -11.53 -10.47 13.56
CA ASP A 297 -11.07 -11.85 13.79
C ASP A 297 -11.41 -12.33 15.21
N ARG A 298 -11.19 -11.48 16.23
CA ARG A 298 -11.54 -11.82 17.61
C ARG A 298 -13.04 -12.00 17.79
N LYS A 299 -13.87 -11.14 17.18
CA LYS A 299 -15.33 -11.32 17.15
C LYS A 299 -15.70 -12.67 16.55
N LYS A 300 -15.19 -12.99 15.36
CA LYS A 300 -15.49 -14.25 14.67
C LYS A 300 -15.10 -15.49 15.48
N LYS A 301 -13.99 -15.42 16.24
CA LYS A 301 -13.49 -16.53 17.07
C LYS A 301 -14.26 -16.74 18.38
N THR A 302 -14.61 -15.66 19.08
CA THR A 302 -15.08 -15.75 20.48
C THR A 302 -16.47 -15.17 20.70
N ASN A 303 -16.98 -14.40 19.74
CA ASN A 303 -18.19 -13.59 19.82
C ASN A 303 -18.26 -12.71 21.09
N ASN A 304 -17.11 -12.41 21.69
CA ASN A 304 -16.97 -11.61 22.90
C ASN A 304 -15.90 -10.55 22.67
N LEU A 305 -16.30 -9.28 22.82
CA LEU A 305 -15.45 -8.11 22.62
C LEU A 305 -15.83 -7.04 23.65
N ASP A 306 -15.29 -7.18 24.85
CA ASP A 306 -15.45 -6.20 25.93
C ASP A 306 -14.32 -5.16 25.91
N ALA A 307 -14.24 -4.43 24.80
CA ALA A 307 -13.21 -3.42 24.54
C ALA A 307 -13.85 -2.19 23.90
N GLU A 308 -13.24 -1.03 24.09
CA GLU A 308 -13.62 0.21 23.43
C GLU A 308 -12.51 0.66 22.48
N VAL A 309 -12.87 1.29 21.37
CA VAL A 309 -11.92 1.78 20.36
C VAL A 309 -12.23 3.23 19.99
N LEU A 310 -11.17 4.03 19.85
CA LEU A 310 -11.25 5.39 19.34
C LEU A 310 -11.41 5.36 17.82
N VAL A 311 -12.51 5.93 17.33
CA VAL A 311 -12.80 6.08 15.89
C VAL A 311 -12.91 7.56 15.55
N THR A 312 -12.01 8.07 14.73
CA THR A 312 -12.08 9.43 14.19
C THR A 312 -12.72 9.41 12.82
N ILE A 313 -13.85 10.07 12.66
CA ILE A 313 -14.54 10.24 11.38
C ILE A 313 -14.21 11.62 10.83
N ILE A 314 -13.79 11.72 9.57
CA ILE A 314 -13.44 12.99 8.94
C ILE A 314 -14.28 13.16 7.68
N LYS A 315 -15.09 14.21 7.66
CA LYS A 315 -15.93 14.58 6.53
C LYS A 315 -15.09 15.31 5.49
N THR A 316 -14.99 14.72 4.30
CA THR A 316 -14.32 15.33 3.16
C THR A 316 -14.84 14.72 1.86
N LYS A 317 -15.23 15.58 0.92
CA LYS A 317 -15.46 15.20 -0.49
C LYS A 317 -14.24 15.51 -1.37
N ASP A 318 -13.27 16.25 -0.84
CA ASP A 318 -12.03 16.56 -1.53
C ASP A 318 -11.09 15.35 -1.41
N GLU A 319 -10.85 14.71 -2.55
CA GLU A 319 -9.94 13.57 -2.68
C GLU A 319 -8.49 13.95 -2.31
N LYS A 320 -8.04 15.18 -2.60
CA LYS A 320 -6.69 15.64 -2.23
C LYS A 320 -6.54 15.75 -0.72
N HIS A 321 -7.56 16.30 -0.06
CA HIS A 321 -7.62 16.35 1.39
C HIS A 321 -7.68 14.94 2.01
N GLN A 322 -8.51 14.03 1.47
CA GLN A 322 -8.57 12.64 1.89
C GLN A 322 -7.20 11.94 1.80
N ARG A 323 -6.47 12.13 0.69
CA ARG A 323 -5.12 11.59 0.51
C ARG A 323 -4.13 12.13 1.53
N ASN A 324 -4.18 13.43 1.82
CA ASN A 324 -3.33 14.02 2.84
C ASN A 324 -3.64 13.42 4.21
N ILE A 325 -4.92 13.23 4.56
CA ILE A 325 -5.31 12.53 5.78
C ILE A 325 -4.69 11.13 5.82
N THR A 326 -4.87 10.32 4.77
CA THR A 326 -4.29 8.98 4.67
C THR A 326 -2.77 9.01 4.85
N LYS A 327 -2.09 9.91 4.14
CA LYS A 327 -0.62 10.06 4.20
C LYS A 327 -0.15 10.39 5.61
N TYR A 328 -0.71 11.45 6.22
CA TYR A 328 -0.25 11.95 7.51
C TYR A 328 -0.68 11.07 8.69
N ARG A 329 -1.82 10.38 8.61
CA ARG A 329 -2.26 9.41 9.62
C ARG A 329 -1.43 8.12 9.57
N ASN A 330 -1.01 7.68 8.38
CA ASN A 330 -0.16 6.49 8.24
C ASN A 330 1.34 6.78 8.42
N SER A 331 1.79 8.02 8.25
CA SER A 331 3.18 8.42 8.49
C SER A 331 3.51 8.69 9.96
N GLN A 332 2.60 8.42 10.89
CA GLN A 332 2.95 8.34 12.31
C GLN A 332 3.85 7.12 12.49
N ASN A 333 5.16 7.36 12.46
CA ASN A 333 6.18 6.32 12.50
C ASN A 333 6.00 5.44 13.74
N ALA A 334 6.09 4.13 13.57
CA ALA A 334 6.28 3.23 14.70
C ALA A 334 7.60 3.60 15.38
N ILE A 335 7.53 3.94 16.67
CA ILE A 335 8.70 4.04 17.53
C ILE A 335 9.41 2.67 17.45
N LYS A 336 10.70 2.65 17.10
CA LYS A 336 11.41 1.38 16.91
C LYS A 336 11.59 0.71 18.28
N GLY A 337 11.69 -0.62 18.35
CA GLY A 337 11.91 -1.34 19.62
C GLY A 337 13.09 -0.80 20.43
N LYS A 338 14.19 -0.44 19.77
CA LYS A 338 15.34 0.26 20.38
C LYS A 338 14.99 1.59 21.06
N ASP A 339 14.02 2.32 20.52
CA ASP A 339 13.60 3.61 21.07
C ASP A 339 12.70 3.39 22.30
N TYR A 340 12.00 2.26 22.40
CA TYR A 340 11.29 1.86 23.62
C TYR A 340 12.26 1.38 24.71
N VAL A 341 13.24 0.54 24.36
CA VAL A 341 14.29 0.09 25.29
C VAL A 341 15.06 1.28 25.84
N SER A 342 15.27 2.33 25.03
CA SER A 342 15.92 3.56 25.51
C SER A 342 15.17 4.32 26.61
N LEU A 343 13.89 3.99 26.87
CA LEU A 343 13.08 4.57 27.95
C LEU A 343 13.15 3.76 29.25
N GLU A 344 13.80 2.59 29.25
CA GLU A 344 13.95 1.79 30.46
C GLU A 344 14.88 2.47 31.48
N ASP A 345 14.58 2.28 32.77
CA ASP A 345 15.34 2.85 33.90
C ASP A 345 16.84 2.57 33.80
N TYR A 346 17.23 1.42 33.25
CA TYR A 346 18.61 1.05 33.00
C TYR A 346 19.33 2.07 32.11
N HIS A 347 18.75 2.42 30.95
CA HIS A 347 19.37 3.34 30.00
C HIS A 347 19.39 4.78 30.53
N ILE A 348 18.36 5.17 31.29
CA ILE A 348 18.31 6.46 32.00
C ILE A 348 19.42 6.53 33.06
N ALA A 349 19.60 5.47 33.84
CA ALA A 349 20.65 5.39 34.87
C ALA A 349 22.05 5.48 34.24
N VAL A 350 22.30 4.74 33.16
CA VAL A 350 23.58 4.79 32.41
C VAL A 350 23.84 6.19 31.87
N HIS A 351 22.81 6.87 31.34
CA HIS A 351 22.95 8.26 30.88
C HIS A 351 23.43 9.19 31.99
N HIS A 352 22.81 9.13 33.17
CA HIS A 352 23.22 9.96 34.30
C HIS A 352 24.63 9.62 34.81
N MET A 353 25.00 8.34 34.86
CA MET A 353 26.33 7.90 35.30
C MET A 353 27.42 8.40 34.34
N LEU A 354 27.24 8.22 33.03
CA LEU A 354 28.19 8.68 32.03
C LEU A 354 28.26 10.22 31.97
N GLY A 355 27.12 10.90 32.17
CA GLY A 355 27.10 12.36 32.24
C GLY A 355 27.96 12.93 33.38
N ARG A 356 28.07 12.24 34.52
CA ARG A 356 28.92 12.67 35.66
C ARG A 356 30.41 12.62 35.35
N ILE A 357 30.83 11.73 34.45
CA ILE A 357 32.23 11.59 34.00
C ILE A 357 32.48 12.30 32.66
N GLY A 358 31.56 13.19 32.25
CA GLY A 358 31.73 14.03 31.08
C GLY A 358 31.45 13.34 29.74
N TYR A 359 30.82 12.16 29.73
CA TYR A 359 30.43 11.46 28.50
C TYR A 359 28.92 11.61 28.25
N PHE A 360 28.54 11.90 27.00
CA PHE A 360 27.14 11.91 26.60
C PHE A 360 26.71 10.56 26.06
N TYR A 361 25.73 9.95 26.71
CA TYR A 361 25.13 8.69 26.25
C TYR A 361 23.85 8.98 25.47
N GLU A 362 23.93 8.89 24.14
CA GLU A 362 22.79 9.06 23.25
C GLU A 362 21.92 7.79 23.25
N HIS A 363 21.08 7.60 24.28
CA HIS A 363 20.10 6.51 24.31
C HIS A 363 18.87 6.81 23.46
N GLN A 364 18.41 8.07 23.42
CA GLN A 364 17.37 8.54 22.52
C GLN A 364 17.98 9.13 21.25
N GLN A 365 17.56 8.64 20.08
CA GLN A 365 18.09 9.08 18.81
C GLN A 365 17.85 10.59 18.58
N GLY A 366 18.92 11.33 18.28
CA GLY A 366 18.89 12.77 18.03
C GLY A 366 18.96 13.63 19.29
N SER A 367 19.06 13.05 20.50
CA SER A 367 19.13 13.81 21.75
C SER A 367 20.39 14.69 21.83
N TRP A 368 21.52 14.22 21.30
CA TRP A 368 22.75 15.00 21.20
C TRP A 368 22.59 16.25 20.32
N LEU A 369 21.91 16.11 19.18
CA LEU A 369 21.70 17.19 18.22
C LEU A 369 20.72 18.25 18.73
N ASN A 370 19.88 17.89 19.70
CA ASN A 370 18.94 18.80 20.35
C ASN A 370 19.57 19.60 21.51
N LEU A 371 20.83 19.30 21.89
CA LEU A 371 21.51 20.05 22.94
C LEU A 371 22.04 21.40 22.41
N PRO A 372 21.94 22.48 23.20
CA PRO A 372 22.64 23.73 22.91
C PRO A 372 24.16 23.50 22.88
N SER A 373 24.88 24.24 22.04
CA SER A 373 26.35 24.11 21.92
C SER A 373 27.08 24.35 23.26
N SER A 374 26.50 25.15 24.16
CA SER A 374 27.02 25.36 25.52
C SER A 374 26.93 24.12 26.41
N GLU A 375 25.95 23.25 26.19
CA GLU A 375 25.79 22.01 26.94
C GLU A 375 26.64 20.89 26.34
N MET A 376 26.71 20.82 25.01
CA MET A 376 27.62 19.90 24.31
C MET A 376 29.08 20.10 24.78
N ALA A 377 29.49 21.34 25.05
CA ALA A 377 30.83 21.69 25.52
C ALA A 377 31.18 21.15 26.92
N LYS A 378 30.17 20.73 27.71
CA LYS A 378 30.35 20.08 29.03
C LYS A 378 30.76 18.62 28.90
N PHE A 379 30.46 17.98 27.76
CA PHE A 379 30.75 16.57 27.53
C PHE A 379 32.10 16.41 26.81
N ARG A 380 33.19 16.58 27.56
CA ARG A 380 34.58 16.45 27.05
C ARG A 380 35.18 15.06 27.24
N GLY A 381 34.48 14.19 27.95
CA GLY A 381 34.99 12.90 28.42
C GLY A 381 36.08 13.05 29.47
N ASP A 382 36.61 11.91 29.89
CA ASP A 382 37.71 11.80 30.83
C ASP A 382 39.05 11.67 30.09
N GLU A 383 40.09 12.39 30.54
CA GLU A 383 41.39 12.44 29.88
C GLU A 383 42.08 11.07 29.78
N ILE A 384 41.89 10.19 30.77
CA ILE A 384 42.48 8.85 30.81
C ILE A 384 41.75 7.91 29.86
N TYR A 385 40.43 8.00 29.80
CA TYR A 385 39.60 7.07 29.02
C TYR A 385 39.42 7.49 27.55
N ASN A 386 39.57 8.77 27.23
CA ASN A 386 39.44 9.29 25.88
C ASN A 386 40.40 8.62 24.87
N LYS A 387 41.57 8.15 25.30
CA LYS A 387 42.54 7.44 24.45
C LYS A 387 42.06 6.08 23.95
N TYR A 388 41.02 5.51 24.56
CA TYR A 388 40.42 4.23 24.15
C TYR A 388 39.21 4.42 23.23
N LEU A 389 38.79 5.66 22.98
CA LEU A 389 37.68 5.98 22.08
C LEU A 389 38.22 6.26 20.66
N PRO A 390 37.44 5.96 19.60
CA PRO A 390 37.85 6.26 18.22
C PRO A 390 38.07 7.76 17.99
N ASP A 391 39.08 8.13 17.19
CA ASP A 391 39.38 9.53 16.84
C ASP A 391 38.21 10.28 16.18
N LYS A 392 37.30 9.55 15.53
CA LYS A 392 36.01 10.09 15.11
C LYS A 392 35.13 10.23 16.34
N LYS A 393 35.04 11.45 16.87
CA LYS A 393 34.04 11.90 17.87
C LYS A 393 32.57 11.66 17.48
N GLU A 394 32.31 11.06 16.33
CA GLU A 394 31.00 10.61 15.90
C GLU A 394 30.97 9.07 15.78
N LYS A 395 30.09 8.46 16.55
CA LYS A 395 29.54 7.10 16.41
C LYS A 395 30.33 5.96 17.06
N CYS A 396 30.25 5.84 18.38
CA CYS A 396 30.09 4.52 18.99
C CYS A 396 28.58 4.22 19.07
N ARG A 397 28.01 3.74 17.96
CA ARG A 397 26.76 2.97 18.02
C ARG A 397 27.15 1.55 18.39
N ILE A 398 26.86 1.12 19.61
CA ILE A 398 26.74 -0.31 19.88
C ILE A 398 25.49 -0.75 19.08
N LYS A 399 25.72 -1.30 17.90
CA LYS A 399 24.74 -2.17 17.25
C LYS A 399 24.90 -3.50 17.96
N ASP A 400 23.98 -3.80 18.86
CA ASP A 400 23.79 -5.20 19.26
C ASP A 400 23.06 -5.89 18.10
N ASP A 401 23.61 -7.06 17.72
CA ASP A 401 23.02 -8.01 16.79
C ASP A 401 21.69 -8.59 17.30
#